data_AF-X1CIZ2-F1
#
_entry.id   AF-X1CIZ2-F1
#
_cell.length_a   1.000
_cell.length_b   1.000
_cell.length_c   1.000
_cell.angle_alpha   90.00
_cell.angle_beta   90.00
_cell.angle_gamma   90.00
#
_symmetry.space_group_name_H-M   'P 1'
#
loop_
_entity.id
_entity.type
_entity.pdbx_description
1 polymer ?
#
loop_
_entity_poly.entity_id
_entity_poly.type
_entity_poly.pdbx_seq_one_letter_code
_entity_poly.pdbx_strand_id
1 'polypeptide(L)'
;IRNKMWMKISRLYPKFTNPLWAERFRARAIIMLPILLKNIEIFIDAFSAFYERRAGQQMGTILAGAYSGFYSDKIVEYDWAKEWIDNQDWTNQSILEAETDELKCLYTILESAINVSTQESRLERTVSELIICVYSQTIEDVDSEVAQSTLNRHGLKYDHDNRMFWISNSHKAIYKFLFKSPWQSRWRDILMRIDGAIERSSVRFGPMTQRAIGVPSKVFIQEKK
;
A
#
# COMPACT_ATOMS: atom_id res chain seq x y z
N ILE A 1 -23.91 28.73 9.08
CA ILE A 1 -23.39 27.76 10.08
C ILE A 1 -21.95 28.09 10.49
N ARG A 2 -21.03 28.36 9.55
CA ARG A 2 -19.60 28.71 9.80
C ARG A 2 -19.37 29.85 10.82
N ASN A 3 -20.15 30.94 10.78
CA ASN A 3 -20.01 32.07 11.72
C ASN A 3 -20.39 31.75 13.17
N LYS A 4 -21.38 30.87 13.41
CA LYS A 4 -21.78 30.48 14.77
C LYS A 4 -20.74 29.56 15.42
N MET A 5 -20.11 28.67 14.63
CA MET A 5 -19.05 27.79 15.09
C MET A 5 -17.76 28.57 15.40
N TRP A 6 -17.37 29.52 14.54
CA TRP A 6 -16.24 30.42 14.80
C TRP A 6 -16.42 31.25 16.06
N MET A 7 -17.62 31.79 16.33
CA MET A 7 -17.90 32.50 17.57
C MET A 7 -17.83 31.60 18.81
N LYS A 8 -18.27 30.33 18.71
CA LYS A 8 -18.14 29.36 19.81
C LYS A 8 -16.67 29.02 20.09
N ILE A 9 -15.87 28.79 19.05
CA ILE A 9 -14.44 28.48 19.16
C ILE A 9 -13.67 29.69 19.71
N SER A 10 -13.94 30.89 19.20
CA SER A 10 -13.30 32.13 19.67
C SER A 10 -13.57 32.41 21.15
N ARG A 11 -14.76 32.06 21.67
CA ARG A 11 -15.07 32.14 23.11
C ARG A 11 -14.32 31.12 23.96
N LEU A 12 -13.98 29.97 23.39
CA LEU A 12 -13.24 28.90 24.08
C LEU A 12 -11.73 29.11 24.01
N TYR A 13 -11.25 29.84 23.00
CA TYR A 13 -9.82 30.10 22.75
C TYR A 13 -9.05 30.56 24.00
N PRO A 14 -9.53 31.56 24.79
CA PRO A 14 -8.80 32.02 25.98
C PRO A 14 -8.67 30.96 27.08
N LYS A 15 -9.59 29.97 27.13
CA LYS A 15 -9.54 28.88 28.11
C LYS A 15 -8.45 27.85 27.79
N PHE A 16 -8.18 27.65 26.50
CA PHE A 16 -7.19 26.68 26.01
C PHE A 16 -5.80 27.28 25.78
N THR A 17 -5.70 28.61 25.67
CA THR A 17 -4.41 29.33 25.57
C THR A 17 -3.83 29.77 26.92
N ASN A 18 -4.43 29.35 28.04
CA ASN A 18 -3.88 29.63 29.36
C ASN A 18 -2.60 28.79 29.58
N PRO A 19 -1.46 29.40 29.92
CA PRO A 19 -0.22 28.67 30.22
C PRO A 19 -0.40 27.56 31.26
N LEU A 20 -1.23 27.79 32.28
CA LEU A 20 -1.54 26.80 33.32
C LEU A 20 -2.31 25.59 32.77
N TRP A 21 -3.14 25.80 31.75
CA TRP A 21 -3.85 24.70 31.08
C TRP A 21 -2.86 23.83 30.28
N ALA A 22 -1.93 24.46 29.54
CA ALA A 22 -0.91 23.75 28.77
C ALA A 22 0.04 22.95 29.67
N GLU A 23 0.43 23.51 30.83
CA GLU A 23 1.25 22.81 31.83
C GLU A 23 0.53 21.60 32.40
N ARG A 24 -0.75 21.74 32.81
CA ARG A 24 -1.55 20.64 33.34
C ARG A 24 -1.81 19.55 32.31
N PHE A 25 -2.06 19.93 31.05
CA PHE A 25 -2.27 18.99 29.96
C PHE A 25 -1.01 18.16 29.70
N ARG A 26 0.17 18.79 29.65
CA ARG A 26 1.45 18.09 29.52
C ARG A 26 1.74 17.17 30.71
N ALA A 27 1.55 17.65 31.94
CA ALA A 27 1.74 16.84 33.13
C ALA A 27 0.82 15.60 33.13
N ARG A 28 -0.45 15.77 32.75
CA ARG A 28 -1.41 14.67 32.61
C ARG A 28 -0.99 13.69 31.52
N ALA A 29 -0.52 14.15 30.36
CA ALA A 29 -0.05 13.27 29.29
C ALA A 29 1.12 12.36 29.75
N ILE A 30 2.04 12.90 30.56
CA ILE A 30 3.15 12.12 31.14
C ILE A 30 2.64 11.10 32.16
N ILE A 31 1.75 11.52 33.07
CA ILE A 31 1.18 10.63 34.10
C ILE A 31 0.38 9.50 33.45
N MET A 32 -0.37 9.80 32.39
CA MET A 32 -1.22 8.86 31.67
C MET A 32 -0.45 7.93 30.72
N LEU A 33 0.84 8.18 30.47
CA LEU A 33 1.63 7.45 29.48
C LEU A 33 1.60 5.92 29.66
N PRO A 34 1.71 5.35 30.87
CA PRO A 34 1.63 3.89 31.05
C PRO A 34 0.26 3.31 30.71
N ILE A 35 -0.82 4.06 30.99
CA ILE A 35 -2.19 3.65 30.69
C ILE A 35 -2.45 3.76 29.19
N LEU A 36 -1.98 4.85 28.57
CA LEU A 36 -2.09 5.08 27.14
C LEU A 36 -1.39 3.98 26.35
N LEU A 37 -0.18 3.57 26.72
CA LEU A 37 0.55 2.51 26.02
C LEU A 37 -0.21 1.17 26.06
N LYS A 38 -0.78 0.80 27.21
CA LYS A 38 -1.61 -0.40 27.33
C LYS A 38 -2.89 -0.31 26.51
N ASN A 39 -3.55 0.84 26.53
CA ASN A 39 -4.75 1.06 25.73
C ASN A 39 -4.42 1.01 24.22
N ILE A 40 -3.28 1.54 23.79
CA ILE A 40 -2.85 1.46 22.38
C ILE A 40 -2.79 0.00 21.93
N GLU A 41 -2.16 -0.90 22.69
CA GLU A 41 -2.10 -2.32 22.35
C GLU A 41 -3.50 -2.93 22.18
N ILE A 42 -4.40 -2.67 23.14
CA ILE A 42 -5.77 -3.19 23.13
C ILE A 42 -6.58 -2.65 21.94
N PHE A 43 -6.47 -1.35 21.64
CA PHE A 43 -7.16 -0.75 20.50
C PHE A 43 -6.60 -1.21 19.15
N ILE A 44 -5.28 -1.45 19.05
CA ILE A 44 -4.65 -2.01 17.85
C ILE A 44 -5.21 -3.42 17.61
N ASP A 45 -5.25 -4.26 18.63
CA ASP A 45 -5.73 -5.63 18.52
C ASP A 45 -7.24 -5.69 18.25
N ALA A 46 -8.03 -4.83 18.89
CA ALA A 46 -9.47 -4.74 18.66
C ALA A 46 -9.80 -4.28 17.24
N PHE A 47 -9.08 -3.28 16.72
CA PHE A 47 -9.28 -2.79 15.35
C PHE A 47 -8.77 -3.79 14.29
N SER A 48 -7.65 -4.48 14.58
CA SER A 48 -7.08 -5.52 13.70
C SER A 48 -7.96 -6.78 13.62
N ALA A 49 -8.96 -6.93 14.50
CA ALA A 49 -9.95 -8.00 14.39
C ALA A 49 -10.97 -7.76 13.27
N PHE A 50 -11.17 -6.51 12.87
CA PHE A 50 -12.10 -6.12 11.80
C PHE A 50 -11.38 -5.77 10.49
N TYR A 51 -10.17 -5.22 10.58
CA TYR A 51 -9.41 -4.72 9.43
C TYR A 51 -7.97 -5.24 9.43
N GLU A 52 -7.22 -4.93 8.38
CA GLU A 52 -5.80 -5.29 8.31
C GLU A 52 -4.98 -4.73 9.48
N ARG A 53 -3.98 -5.49 9.89
CA ARG A 53 -3.10 -5.17 11.04
C ARG A 53 -2.45 -3.79 10.94
N ARG A 54 -2.14 -3.32 9.72
CA ARG A 54 -1.56 -2.00 9.47
C ARG A 54 -2.55 -0.88 9.76
N ALA A 55 -3.79 -1.03 9.32
CA ALA A 55 -4.85 -0.09 9.63
C ALA A 55 -5.10 -0.06 11.16
N GLY A 56 -5.06 -1.22 11.81
CA GLY A 56 -5.12 -1.34 13.26
C GLY A 56 -4.03 -0.55 13.98
N GLN A 57 -2.77 -0.62 13.53
CA GLN A 57 -1.68 0.16 14.12
C GLN A 57 -1.89 1.68 14.03
N GLN A 58 -2.36 2.17 12.88
CA GLN A 58 -2.56 3.61 12.68
C GLN A 58 -3.80 4.10 13.45
N MET A 59 -4.93 3.42 13.25
CA MET A 59 -6.21 3.81 13.83
C MET A 59 -6.28 3.52 15.32
N GLY A 60 -5.84 2.34 15.76
CA GLY A 60 -5.82 1.97 17.17
C GLY A 60 -5.01 2.94 18.01
N THR A 61 -3.86 3.42 17.51
CA THR A 61 -3.04 4.42 18.21
C THR A 61 -3.77 5.76 18.37
N ILE A 62 -4.40 6.25 17.29
CA ILE A 62 -5.13 7.53 17.32
C ILE A 62 -6.35 7.43 18.24
N LEU A 63 -7.11 6.34 18.16
CA LEU A 63 -8.30 6.09 18.96
C LEU A 63 -7.97 5.96 20.45
N ALA A 64 -6.90 5.23 20.78
CA ALA A 64 -6.43 5.13 22.16
C ALA A 64 -6.03 6.49 22.73
N GLY A 65 -5.39 7.35 21.92
CA GLY A 65 -5.05 8.72 22.29
C GLY A 65 -6.27 9.61 22.49
N ALA A 66 -7.25 9.53 21.59
CA ALA A 66 -8.50 10.29 21.71
C ALA A 66 -9.30 9.85 22.95
N TYR A 67 -9.41 8.55 23.18
CA TYR A 67 -10.17 7.99 24.31
C TYR A 67 -9.48 8.29 25.66
N SER A 68 -8.21 7.95 25.79
CA SER A 68 -7.46 8.13 27.05
C SER A 68 -7.13 9.60 27.34
N GLY A 69 -7.01 10.43 26.30
CA GLY A 69 -6.72 11.86 26.44
C GLY A 69 -7.92 12.69 26.88
N PHE A 70 -9.12 12.35 26.40
CA PHE A 70 -10.31 13.19 26.59
C PHE A 70 -11.42 12.55 27.42
N TYR A 71 -11.49 11.23 27.54
CA TYR A 71 -12.68 10.54 28.09
C TYR A 71 -12.41 9.67 29.32
N SER A 72 -11.25 9.01 29.44
CA SER A 72 -11.04 8.01 30.49
C SER A 72 -9.62 7.95 31.04
N ASP A 73 -9.52 7.71 32.36
CA ASP A 73 -8.28 7.51 33.10
C ASP A 73 -7.99 6.01 33.40
N LYS A 74 -8.71 5.11 32.73
CA LYS A 74 -8.66 3.67 33.01
C LYS A 74 -8.12 2.87 31.82
N ILE A 75 -7.58 1.70 32.15
CA ILE A 75 -7.27 0.68 31.16
C ILE A 75 -8.60 0.13 30.63
N VAL A 76 -8.70 0.05 29.32
CA VAL A 76 -9.90 -0.39 28.60
C VAL A 76 -9.91 -1.92 28.49
N GLU A 77 -11.08 -2.54 28.58
CA GLU A 77 -11.24 -3.97 28.29
C GLU A 77 -11.36 -4.21 26.78
N TYR A 78 -10.83 -5.33 26.29
CA TYR A 78 -10.80 -5.67 24.87
C TYR A 78 -12.20 -5.72 24.24
N ASP A 79 -13.15 -6.39 24.89
CA ASP A 79 -14.51 -6.55 24.37
C ASP A 79 -15.23 -5.19 24.28
N TRP A 80 -15.04 -4.34 25.29
CA TRP A 80 -15.55 -2.97 25.25
C TRP A 80 -14.94 -2.16 24.11
N ALA A 81 -13.62 -2.28 23.87
CA ALA A 81 -12.96 -1.55 22.78
C ALA A 81 -13.50 -1.99 21.42
N LYS A 82 -13.79 -3.29 21.28
CA LYS A 82 -14.37 -3.87 20.07
C LYS A 82 -15.76 -3.33 19.78
N GLU A 83 -16.65 -3.34 20.78
CA GLU A 83 -18.00 -2.77 20.66
C GLU A 83 -17.96 -1.26 20.38
N TRP A 84 -17.04 -0.54 21.03
CA TRP A 84 -16.90 0.90 20.83
C TRP A 84 -16.45 1.24 19.41
N ILE A 85 -15.55 0.45 18.82
CA ILE A 85 -15.12 0.58 17.42
C ILE A 85 -16.27 0.26 16.47
N ASP A 86 -16.99 -0.84 16.69
CA ASP A 86 -18.10 -1.27 15.81
C ASP A 86 -19.22 -0.23 15.72
N ASN A 87 -19.44 0.52 16.80
CA ASN A 87 -20.44 1.60 16.86
C ASN A 87 -20.05 2.88 16.10
N GLN A 88 -18.83 3.00 15.56
CA GLN A 88 -18.41 4.18 14.80
C GLN A 88 -18.58 3.97 13.29
N ASP A 89 -18.80 5.06 12.56
CA ASP A 89 -18.84 5.03 11.10
C ASP A 89 -17.42 5.14 10.50
N TRP A 90 -16.97 4.07 9.86
CA TRP A 90 -15.64 3.97 9.23
C TRP A 90 -15.66 4.13 7.71
N THR A 91 -16.82 4.35 7.07
CA THR A 91 -16.95 4.31 5.60
C THR A 91 -16.10 5.32 4.84
N ASN A 92 -15.66 6.42 5.46
CA ASN A 92 -14.86 7.48 4.80
C ASN A 92 -13.38 7.49 5.23
N GLN A 93 -12.87 6.42 5.81
CA GLN A 93 -11.50 6.36 6.31
C GLN A 93 -10.54 5.93 5.21
N SER A 94 -9.86 6.89 4.58
CA SER A 94 -8.84 6.63 3.55
C SER A 94 -7.68 5.75 4.02
N ILE A 95 -7.50 5.59 5.34
CA ILE A 95 -6.53 4.69 5.96
C ILE A 95 -6.88 3.21 5.71
N LEU A 96 -8.17 2.89 5.56
CA LEU A 96 -8.64 1.55 5.20
C LEU A 96 -8.45 1.24 3.71
N GLU A 97 -8.41 2.28 2.88
CA GLU A 97 -8.29 2.19 1.42
C GLU A 97 -6.87 2.48 0.91
N ALA A 98 -5.92 2.76 1.81
CA ALA A 98 -4.59 3.17 1.43
C ALA A 98 -3.81 2.01 0.80
N GLU A 99 -3.76 1.98 -0.53
CA GLU A 99 -2.90 1.07 -1.28
C GLU A 99 -1.47 1.06 -0.71
N THR A 100 -0.99 -0.15 -0.45
CA THR A 100 0.32 -0.34 0.17
C THR A 100 1.43 0.11 -0.78
N ASP A 101 2.58 0.49 -0.22
CA ASP A 101 3.71 0.99 -0.98
C ASP A 101 4.22 -0.06 -2.00
N GLU A 102 4.10 -1.34 -1.66
CA GLU A 102 4.43 -2.45 -2.54
C GLU A 102 3.54 -2.52 -3.78
N LEU A 103 2.22 -2.37 -3.59
CA LEU A 103 1.25 -2.40 -4.68
C LEU A 103 1.40 -1.18 -5.59
N LYS A 104 1.63 0.01 -5.02
CA LYS A 104 1.91 1.22 -5.80
C LYS A 104 3.15 1.08 -6.66
N CYS A 105 4.22 0.49 -6.12
CA CYS A 105 5.42 0.18 -6.88
C CYS A 105 5.12 -0.77 -8.03
N LEU A 106 4.34 -1.84 -7.79
CA LEU A 106 3.95 -2.80 -8.83
C LEU A 106 3.09 -2.15 -9.91
N TYR A 107 2.07 -1.39 -9.54
CA TYR A 107 1.17 -0.71 -10.47
C TYR A 107 1.91 0.29 -11.34
N THR A 108 2.88 1.02 -10.80
CA THR A 108 3.73 1.92 -11.60
C THR A 108 4.49 1.17 -12.70
N ILE A 109 4.97 -0.05 -12.41
CA ILE A 109 5.63 -0.90 -13.41
C ILE A 109 4.61 -1.42 -14.43
N LEU A 110 3.41 -1.83 -13.99
CA LEU A 110 2.35 -2.36 -14.85
C LEU A 110 1.77 -1.30 -15.80
N GLU A 111 1.63 -0.06 -15.34
CA GLU A 111 1.13 1.09 -16.12
C GLU A 111 2.16 1.67 -17.08
N SER A 112 3.43 1.27 -16.95
CA SER A 112 4.50 1.79 -17.81
C SER A 112 4.26 1.41 -19.26
N ALA A 113 4.26 2.41 -20.14
CA ALA A 113 4.08 2.23 -21.58
C ALA A 113 5.39 1.77 -22.25
N ILE A 114 5.26 0.81 -23.15
CA ILE A 114 6.35 0.22 -23.94
C ILE A 114 5.96 0.26 -25.41
N ASN A 115 6.91 0.65 -26.26
CA ASN A 115 6.77 0.56 -27.70
C ASN A 115 6.99 -0.88 -28.18
N VAL A 116 5.94 -1.47 -28.73
CA VAL A 116 5.93 -2.78 -29.37
C VAL A 116 6.07 -2.58 -30.88
N SER A 117 7.02 -3.26 -31.50
CA SER A 117 7.15 -3.29 -32.96
C SER A 117 6.52 -4.59 -33.46
N THR A 118 5.39 -4.49 -34.14
CA THR A 118 4.78 -5.61 -34.87
C THR A 118 5.27 -5.60 -36.32
N GLN A 119 4.83 -6.59 -37.12
CA GLN A 119 5.19 -6.63 -38.55
C GLN A 119 4.60 -5.47 -39.34
N GLU A 120 3.46 -4.94 -38.90
CA GLU A 120 2.67 -3.95 -39.63
C GLU A 120 2.79 -2.53 -39.06
N SER A 121 3.05 -2.38 -37.76
CA SER A 121 3.09 -1.06 -37.12
C SER A 121 3.92 -1.02 -35.84
N ARG A 122 4.16 0.19 -35.33
CA ARG A 122 4.66 0.40 -33.98
C ARG A 122 3.50 0.85 -33.11
N LEU A 123 3.25 0.11 -32.04
CA LEU A 123 2.15 0.35 -31.12
C LEU A 123 2.72 0.64 -29.74
N GLU A 124 2.08 1.55 -29.02
CA GLU A 124 2.35 1.78 -27.61
C GLU A 124 1.37 0.95 -26.79
N ARG A 125 1.89 0.10 -25.90
CA ARG A 125 1.10 -0.76 -25.02
C ARG A 125 1.69 -0.74 -23.61
N THR A 126 0.84 -0.86 -22.61
CA THR A 126 1.27 -0.93 -21.21
C THR A 126 1.83 -2.32 -20.89
N VAL A 127 2.63 -2.42 -19.83
CA VAL A 127 3.14 -3.71 -19.35
C VAL A 127 1.99 -4.65 -18.97
N SER A 128 0.93 -4.15 -18.34
CA SER A 128 -0.25 -4.95 -17.98
C SER A 128 -0.93 -5.55 -19.21
N GLU A 129 -1.13 -4.77 -20.27
CA GLU A 129 -1.68 -5.25 -21.55
C GLU A 129 -0.81 -6.36 -22.14
N LEU A 130 0.52 -6.19 -22.14
CA LEU A 130 1.43 -7.23 -22.65
C LEU A 130 1.39 -8.50 -21.81
N ILE A 131 1.25 -8.40 -20.48
CA ILE A 131 1.10 -9.58 -19.63
C ILE A 131 -0.22 -10.28 -19.92
N ILE A 132 -1.32 -9.53 -20.08
CA ILE A 132 -2.63 -10.09 -20.45
C ILE A 132 -2.52 -10.78 -21.82
N CYS A 133 -1.84 -10.17 -22.79
CA CYS A 133 -1.58 -10.78 -24.10
C CYS A 133 -0.88 -12.14 -23.99
N VAL A 134 0.14 -12.24 -23.13
CA VAL A 134 0.86 -13.49 -22.91
C VAL A 134 0.01 -14.51 -22.16
N TYR A 135 -0.84 -14.05 -21.23
CA TYR A 135 -1.69 -14.89 -20.41
C TYR A 135 -2.90 -15.45 -21.18
N SER A 136 -3.64 -14.61 -21.90
CA SER A 136 -4.91 -14.95 -22.53
C SER A 136 -4.85 -15.11 -24.04
N GLN A 137 -3.73 -14.78 -24.69
CA GLN A 137 -3.52 -14.86 -26.15
C GLN A 137 -4.55 -14.08 -27.00
N THR A 138 -5.18 -13.03 -26.44
CA THR A 138 -6.40 -12.42 -27.04
C THR A 138 -6.30 -10.92 -27.30
N ILE A 139 -5.10 -10.36 -27.53
CA ILE A 139 -5.00 -8.97 -28.02
C ILE A 139 -4.91 -9.00 -29.55
N GLU A 140 -5.89 -8.40 -30.22
CA GLU A 140 -6.03 -8.46 -31.69
C GLU A 140 -4.80 -7.92 -32.45
N ASP A 141 -4.04 -7.00 -31.85
CA ASP A 141 -2.95 -6.28 -32.52
C ASP A 141 -1.54 -6.83 -32.25
N VAL A 142 -1.36 -7.70 -31.26
CA VAL A 142 -0.03 -8.15 -30.81
C VAL A 142 -0.06 -9.64 -30.53
N ASP A 143 0.82 -10.38 -31.19
CA ASP A 143 1.01 -11.81 -30.92
C ASP A 143 1.71 -12.05 -29.57
N SER A 144 1.36 -13.13 -28.89
CA SER A 144 1.87 -13.51 -27.58
C SER A 144 3.40 -13.67 -27.58
N GLU A 145 3.98 -14.22 -28.64
CA GLU A 145 5.44 -14.36 -28.75
C GLU A 145 6.13 -12.99 -28.86
N VAL A 146 5.53 -12.06 -29.60
CA VAL A 146 6.02 -10.68 -29.75
C VAL A 146 5.90 -9.93 -28.43
N ALA A 147 4.79 -10.08 -27.71
CA ALA A 147 4.60 -9.51 -26.38
C ALA A 147 5.66 -10.02 -25.40
N GLN A 148 5.85 -11.33 -25.31
CA GLN A 148 6.83 -11.95 -24.42
C GLN A 148 8.27 -11.55 -24.77
N SER A 149 8.61 -11.48 -26.06
CA SER A 149 9.91 -11.00 -26.55
C SER A 149 10.14 -9.52 -26.18
N THR A 150 9.11 -8.69 -26.30
CA THR A 150 9.16 -7.27 -25.96
C THR A 150 9.34 -7.05 -24.45
N LEU A 151 8.60 -7.79 -23.62
CA LEU A 151 8.79 -7.80 -22.16
C LEU A 151 10.21 -8.20 -21.79
N ASN A 152 10.74 -9.27 -22.39
CA ASN A 152 12.10 -9.76 -22.13
C ASN A 152 13.17 -8.69 -22.40
N ARG A 153 13.02 -7.89 -23.46
CA ARG A 153 13.92 -6.76 -23.77
C ARG A 153 13.88 -5.63 -22.75
N HIS A 154 12.84 -5.60 -21.91
CA HIS A 154 12.68 -4.62 -20.83
C HIS A 154 12.98 -5.23 -19.45
N GLY A 155 13.50 -6.47 -19.39
CA GLY A 155 13.82 -7.15 -18.13
C GLY A 155 12.57 -7.60 -17.36
N LEU A 156 11.48 -7.82 -18.08
CA LEU A 156 10.20 -8.31 -17.58
C LEU A 156 9.90 -9.66 -18.22
N LYS A 157 9.27 -10.57 -17.48
CA LYS A 157 8.85 -11.86 -18.02
C LYS A 157 7.63 -12.37 -17.31
N TYR A 158 6.64 -12.83 -18.06
CA TYR A 158 5.56 -13.62 -17.50
C TYR A 158 5.87 -15.10 -17.65
N ASP A 159 5.76 -15.86 -16.56
CA ASP A 159 5.93 -17.29 -16.53
C ASP A 159 4.56 -17.94 -16.37
N HIS A 160 4.04 -18.47 -17.48
CA HIS A 160 2.69 -19.03 -17.55
C HIS A 160 2.53 -20.27 -16.65
N ASP A 161 3.57 -21.12 -16.57
CA ASP A 161 3.53 -22.38 -15.82
C ASP A 161 3.47 -22.12 -14.31
N ASN A 162 4.29 -21.19 -13.83
CA ASN A 162 4.36 -20.85 -12.42
C ASN A 162 3.38 -19.73 -12.01
N ARG A 163 2.68 -19.12 -12.98
CA ARG A 163 1.81 -17.93 -12.78
C ARG A 163 2.56 -16.80 -12.06
N MET A 164 3.79 -16.56 -12.47
CA MET A 164 4.70 -15.59 -11.84
C MET A 164 5.12 -14.51 -12.83
N PHE A 165 5.09 -13.26 -12.37
CA PHE A 165 5.63 -12.13 -13.10
C PHE A 165 7.01 -11.77 -12.58
N TRP A 166 8.03 -12.04 -13.39
CA TRP A 166 9.44 -11.83 -13.08
C TRP A 166 9.89 -10.44 -13.51
N ILE A 167 10.47 -9.70 -12.56
CA ILE A 167 11.03 -8.36 -12.75
C ILE A 167 12.52 -8.42 -12.43
N SER A 168 13.36 -7.99 -13.36
CA SER A 168 14.81 -7.97 -13.17
C SER A 168 15.25 -6.98 -12.09
N ASN A 169 16.28 -7.36 -11.32
CA ASN A 169 16.86 -6.54 -10.26
C ASN A 169 17.78 -5.42 -10.77
N SER A 170 18.23 -5.46 -12.03
CA SER A 170 19.25 -4.55 -12.56
C SER A 170 18.97 -4.01 -13.96
N HIS A 171 17.86 -4.39 -14.58
CA HIS A 171 17.57 -3.97 -15.95
C HIS A 171 17.27 -2.47 -16.04
N LYS A 172 17.94 -1.77 -16.96
CA LYS A 172 17.85 -0.30 -17.11
C LYS A 172 16.43 0.19 -17.42
N ALA A 173 15.60 -0.63 -18.06
CA ALA A 173 14.22 -0.25 -18.35
C ALA A 173 13.38 -0.11 -17.07
N ILE A 174 13.58 -0.98 -16.07
CA ILE A 174 12.87 -0.90 -14.79
C ILE A 174 13.23 0.39 -14.05
N TYR A 175 14.51 0.77 -14.09
CA TYR A 175 14.96 2.05 -13.55
C TYR A 175 14.32 3.26 -14.23
N LYS A 176 13.99 3.15 -15.53
CA LYS A 176 13.28 4.20 -16.28
C LYS A 176 11.79 4.23 -15.94
N PHE A 177 11.14 3.07 -15.83
CA PHE A 177 9.74 2.96 -15.42
C PHE A 177 9.50 3.61 -14.05
N LEU A 178 10.45 3.42 -13.14
CA LEU A 178 10.39 3.95 -11.79
C LEU A 178 11.09 5.31 -11.64
N PHE A 179 11.44 5.99 -12.72
CA PHE A 179 12.16 7.25 -12.66
C PHE A 179 11.37 8.32 -11.89
N LYS A 180 12.04 9.03 -10.96
CA LYS A 180 11.41 10.02 -10.04
C LYS A 180 10.39 9.45 -9.06
N SER A 181 10.19 8.13 -9.02
CA SER A 181 9.41 7.48 -7.97
C SER A 181 10.28 7.20 -6.73
N PRO A 182 9.68 7.07 -5.54
CA PRO A 182 10.42 6.70 -4.32
C PRO A 182 11.05 5.28 -4.40
N TRP A 183 10.59 4.45 -5.34
CA TRP A 183 11.01 3.06 -5.48
C TRP A 183 12.17 2.85 -6.47
N GLN A 184 12.59 3.92 -7.16
CA GLN A 184 13.57 3.90 -8.25
C GLN A 184 14.87 3.14 -7.95
N SER A 185 15.32 3.09 -6.70
CA SER A 185 16.57 2.42 -6.30
C SER A 185 16.36 1.16 -5.44
N ARG A 186 15.14 0.91 -4.98
CA ARG A 186 14.81 -0.14 -3.99
C ARG A 186 13.56 -0.95 -4.32
N TRP A 187 13.10 -0.92 -5.57
CA TRP A 187 11.92 -1.67 -6.03
C TRP A 187 12.01 -3.16 -5.66
N ARG A 188 13.20 -3.74 -5.71
CA ARG A 188 13.43 -5.13 -5.34
C ARG A 188 13.06 -5.43 -3.88
N ASP A 189 13.48 -4.58 -2.95
CA ASP A 189 13.24 -4.80 -1.51
C ASP A 189 11.76 -4.58 -1.17
N ILE A 190 11.08 -3.78 -1.98
CA ILE A 190 9.67 -3.40 -1.82
C ILE A 190 8.76 -4.48 -2.40
N LEU A 191 9.03 -4.93 -3.62
CA LEU A 191 8.28 -6.02 -4.25
C LEU A 191 8.41 -7.35 -3.49
N MET A 192 9.53 -7.59 -2.81
CA MET A 192 9.70 -8.78 -1.96
C MET A 192 8.74 -8.81 -0.75
N ARG A 193 8.14 -7.67 -0.36
CA ARG A 193 7.18 -7.62 0.74
C ARG A 193 5.77 -8.05 0.31
N ILE A 194 5.53 -8.24 -0.98
CA ILE A 194 4.26 -8.77 -1.49
C ILE A 194 4.14 -10.23 -1.07
N ASP A 195 2.96 -10.61 -0.57
CA ASP A 195 2.71 -12.00 -0.16
C ASP A 195 2.86 -12.98 -1.34
N GLY A 196 3.72 -13.98 -1.16
CA GLY A 196 4.09 -14.96 -2.18
C GLY A 196 5.14 -14.49 -3.18
N ALA A 197 5.78 -13.33 -2.99
CA ALA A 197 6.92 -12.92 -3.79
C ALA A 197 8.14 -13.84 -3.55
N ILE A 198 8.89 -14.14 -4.61
CA ILE A 198 10.04 -15.05 -4.56
C ILE A 198 11.23 -14.42 -5.31
N GLU A 199 12.41 -14.45 -4.72
CA GLU A 199 13.65 -14.10 -5.42
C GLU A 199 14.25 -15.32 -6.12
N ARG A 200 14.70 -15.14 -7.37
CA ARG A 200 15.53 -16.13 -8.08
C ARG A 200 16.86 -15.54 -8.48
N SER A 201 17.92 -16.33 -8.28
CA SER A 201 19.30 -15.96 -8.61
C SER A 201 19.58 -15.94 -10.11
N SER A 202 18.80 -16.66 -10.92
CA SER A 202 18.94 -16.72 -12.37
C SER A 202 17.59 -16.90 -13.05
N VAL A 203 17.15 -15.85 -13.76
CA VAL A 203 15.99 -15.86 -14.65
C VAL A 203 16.44 -15.38 -16.03
N ARG A 204 16.02 -16.11 -17.07
CA ARG A 204 16.35 -15.80 -18.45
C ARG A 204 15.36 -14.79 -19.03
N PHE A 205 15.89 -13.64 -19.44
CA PHE A 205 15.20 -12.57 -20.17
C PHE A 205 15.79 -12.51 -21.59
N GLY A 206 15.16 -13.20 -22.55
CA GLY A 206 15.70 -13.35 -23.90
C GLY A 206 17.09 -14.01 -23.90
N PRO A 207 18.16 -13.34 -24.40
CA PRO A 207 19.50 -13.91 -24.40
C PRO A 207 20.25 -13.75 -23.07
N MET A 208 19.82 -12.87 -22.16
CA MET A 208 20.52 -12.59 -20.91
C MET A 208 19.90 -13.32 -19.72
N THR A 209 20.71 -13.67 -18.73
CA THR A 209 20.25 -14.19 -17.43
C THR A 209 20.56 -13.18 -16.33
N GLN A 210 19.59 -12.91 -15.46
CA GLN A 210 19.70 -11.92 -14.40
C GLN A 210 18.96 -12.38 -13.14
N ARG A 211 19.34 -11.82 -11.99
CA ARG A 211 18.56 -11.96 -10.75
C ARG A 211 17.23 -11.24 -10.90
N ALA A 212 16.16 -11.83 -10.39
CA ALA A 212 14.82 -11.28 -10.52
C ALA A 212 13.94 -11.61 -9.32
N ILE A 213 12.93 -10.79 -9.12
CA ILE A 213 11.84 -11.04 -8.19
C ILE A 213 10.60 -11.43 -8.97
N GLY A 214 10.00 -12.54 -8.56
CA GLY A 214 8.73 -13.03 -9.06
C GLY A 214 7.60 -12.56 -8.16
N VAL A 215 6.60 -11.90 -8.74
CA VAL A 215 5.35 -11.53 -8.07
C VAL A 215 4.23 -12.45 -8.57
N PRO A 216 3.43 -13.06 -7.69
CA PRO A 216 2.30 -13.90 -8.11
C PRO A 216 1.27 -13.14 -8.94
N SER A 217 0.82 -13.73 -10.05
CA SER A 217 -0.14 -13.07 -10.95
C SER A 217 -1.52 -12.82 -10.32
N LYS A 218 -1.90 -13.62 -9.32
CA LYS A 218 -3.12 -13.44 -8.51
C LYS A 218 -3.26 -12.05 -7.88
N VAL A 219 -2.15 -11.31 -7.72
CA VAL A 219 -2.14 -9.99 -7.10
C VAL A 219 -2.70 -8.93 -8.03
N PHE A 220 -2.58 -9.10 -9.36
CA PHE A 220 -2.92 -8.07 -10.33
C PHE A 220 -3.77 -8.57 -11.52
N ILE A 221 -3.89 -9.88 -11.72
CA ILE A 221 -4.83 -10.48 -12.68
C ILE A 221 -6.04 -10.96 -11.90
N GLN A 222 -7.18 -10.30 -12.08
CA GLN A 222 -8.46 -10.80 -11.58
C GLN A 222 -8.95 -11.89 -12.53
N GLU A 223 -8.93 -13.16 -12.09
CA GLU A 223 -9.60 -14.24 -12.83
C GLU A 223 -11.11 -13.91 -12.86
N LYS A 224 -11.66 -13.67 -14.06
CA LYS A 224 -13.11 -13.66 -14.24
C LYS A 224 -13.63 -15.05 -13.86
N LYS A 225 -14.35 -15.13 -12.73
CA LYS A 225 -15.21 -16.27 -12.41
C LYS A 225 -16.35 -16.38 -13.41
#